data_AF-A0A7W0T3Z7-F1
#
_entry.id   AF-A0A7W0T3Z7-F1
#
_cell.length_a   1.000
_cell.length_b   1.000
_cell.length_c   1.000
_cell.angle_alpha   90.00
_cell.angle_beta   90.00
_cell.angle_gamma   90.00
#
_symmetry.space_group_name_H-M   'P 1'
#
loop_
_entity.id
_entity.type
_entity.pdbx_description
1 polymer ?
#
loop_
_entity_poly.entity_id
_entity_poly.type
_entity_poly.pdbx_seq_one_letter_code
_entity_poly.pdbx_strand_id
1 'polypeptide(L)' 'MAKARTSRTKQRRVTLDEFDHDLPRVLAAARKPGGVVVVDAEGNTRFQF' A
#
# COMPACT_ATOMS: atom_id res chain seq x y z
N MET A 1 10.54 -19.87 -23.72
CA MET A 1 11.00 -19.06 -22.57
C MET A 1 9.85 -18.19 -22.11
N ALA A 2 9.18 -18.55 -21.01
CA ALA A 2 8.09 -17.75 -20.46
C ALA A 2 8.66 -16.42 -19.95
N LYS A 3 8.23 -15.30 -20.55
CA LYS A 3 8.45 -13.97 -20.00
C LYS A 3 7.82 -13.95 -18.62
N ALA A 4 8.63 -14.10 -17.58
CA ALA A 4 8.23 -13.76 -16.22
C ALA A 4 7.83 -12.29 -16.25
N ARG A 5 6.53 -12.02 -16.36
CA ARG A 5 5.97 -10.72 -15.97
C ARG A 5 6.27 -10.62 -14.49
N THR A 6 7.44 -10.10 -14.16
CA THR A 6 7.71 -9.55 -12.84
C THR A 6 6.76 -8.38 -12.69
N SER A 7 5.50 -8.69 -12.38
CA SER A 7 4.55 -7.74 -11.87
C SER A 7 5.16 -7.34 -10.54
N ARG A 8 6.03 -6.32 -10.59
CA ARG A 8 6.48 -5.58 -9.41
C ARG A 8 5.17 -5.19 -8.75
N THR A 9 4.76 -5.95 -7.76
CA THR A 9 3.51 -5.74 -7.05
C THR A 9 3.64 -4.37 -6.42
N LYS A 10 3.05 -3.38 -7.08
CA LYS A 10 3.27 -1.97 -6.80
C LYS A 10 2.70 -1.71 -5.42
N GLN A 11 3.57 -1.48 -4.45
CA GLN A 11 3.17 -1.05 -3.11
C GLN A 11 2.22 0.13 -3.24
N ARG A 12 1.03 -0.01 -2.67
CA ARG A 12 0.03 1.04 -2.71
C ARG A 12 0.38 2.03 -1.61
N ARG A 13 0.61 3.29 -1.98
CA ARG A 13 0.78 4.38 -1.03
C ARG A 13 -0.59 4.97 -0.70
N VAL A 14 -0.87 5.14 0.58
CA VAL A 14 -2.07 5.79 1.12
C VAL A 14 -1.64 6.84 2.13
N THR A 15 -2.35 7.96 2.22
CA THR A 15 -2.04 8.96 3.25
C THR A 15 -2.58 8.53 4.62
N LEU A 16 -2.06 9.15 5.68
CA LEU A 16 -2.60 9.01 7.04
C LEU A 16 -4.09 9.37 7.11
N ASP A 17 -4.51 10.39 6.38
CA ASP A 17 -5.91 10.80 6.29
C ASP A 17 -6.79 9.70 5.66
N GLU A 18 -6.34 9.09 4.54
CA GLU A 18 -7.03 7.94 3.94
C GLU A 18 -7.04 6.70 4.86
N PHE A 19 -5.99 6.52 5.66
CA PHE A 19 -5.89 5.43 6.63
C PHE A 19 -6.89 5.59 7.78
N ASP A 20 -7.02 6.79 8.33
CA ASP A 20 -7.99 7.09 9.39
C ASP A 20 -9.44 7.09 8.88
N HIS A 21 -9.67 7.63 7.69
CA HIS A 21 -11.01 7.72 7.11
C HIS A 21 -11.56 6.35 6.67
N ASP A 22 -10.71 5.43 6.21
CA ASP A 22 -11.15 4.15 5.64
C ASP A 22 -10.21 2.98 5.97
N LEU A 23 -9.94 2.83 7.27
CA LEU A 23 -9.10 1.75 7.83
C LEU A 23 -9.44 0.34 7.31
N PRO A 24 -10.72 -0.09 7.24
CA PRO A 24 -11.06 -1.43 6.76
C PRO A 24 -10.61 -1.67 5.31
N ARG A 25 -10.73 -0.64 4.47
CA ARG A 25 -10.31 -0.69 3.06
C ARG A 25 -8.80 -0.75 2.93
N VAL A 26 -8.06 -0.01 3.76
CA VAL A 26 -6.60 -0.06 3.78
C VAL A 26 -6.10 -1.42 4.22
N LEU A 27 -6.66 -2.00 5.29
CA LEU A 27 -6.31 -3.34 5.75
C LEU A 27 -6.65 -4.42 4.70
N ALA A 28 -7.79 -4.29 4.01
CA ALA A 28 -8.13 -5.18 2.90
C ALA A 28 -7.15 -5.06 1.72
N ALA A 29 -6.62 -3.85 1.46
CA ALA A 29 -5.59 -3.63 0.46
C ALA A 29 -4.22 -4.19 0.88
N ALA A 30 -3.87 -4.11 2.17
CA ALA A 30 -2.63 -4.69 2.71
C ALA A 30 -2.57 -6.21 2.56
N ARG A 31 -3.72 -6.90 2.62
CA ARG A 31 -3.82 -8.35 2.37
C ARG A 31 -3.53 -8.74 0.91
N LYS A 32 -3.41 -7.79 -0.01
CA LYS A 32 -3.11 -8.07 -1.43
C LYS A 32 -1.60 -8.18 -1.66
N PRO A 33 -1.17 -9.02 -2.63
CA PRO A 33 0.24 -9.09 -2.99
C PRO A 33 0.72 -7.71 -3.47
N GLY A 34 1.69 -7.15 -2.75
CA GLY A 34 2.19 -5.79 -2.93
C GLY A 34 2.15 -4.94 -1.68
N GLY A 35 1.29 -5.23 -0.70
CA GLY A 35 1.23 -4.49 0.55
C GLY A 35 0.80 -3.02 0.41
N VAL A 36 0.70 -2.35 1.55
CA VAL A 36 0.33 -0.94 1.65
C VAL A 36 1.36 -0.19 2.47
N VAL A 37 1.72 1.01 2.01
CA VAL A 37 2.57 1.94 2.74
C VAL A 37 1.74 3.15 3.09
N VAL A 38 1.60 3.43 4.39
CA VAL A 38 0.95 4.63 4.89
C VAL A 38 1.99 5.73 5.01
N VAL A 39 1.75 6.85 4.34
CA VAL A 39 2.61 8.04 4.37
C VAL A 39 1.91 9.20 5.07
N ASP A 40 2.66 10.07 5.73
CA ASP A 40 2.14 11.34 6.22
C ASP A 40 1.97 12.37 5.09
N ALA A 41 1.46 13.56 5.43
CA ALA A 41 1.25 14.66 4.49
C ALA A 41 2.56 15.17 3.85
N GLU A 42 3.70 14.92 4.49
CA GLU A 42 5.04 15.28 4.01
C GLU A 42 5.62 14.17 3.10
N GLY A 43 4.92 13.04 2.95
CA GLY A 43 5.31 11.90 2.15
C GLY A 43 6.24 10.92 2.87
N ASN A 44 6.48 11.09 4.17
CA ASN A 44 7.29 10.17 4.95
C ASN A 44 6.48 8.92 5.31
N THR A 45 7.13 7.77 5.26
CA THR A 45 6.48 6.50 5.62
C THR A 45 6.30 6.39 7.13
N ARG A 46 5.07 6.15 7.56
CA ARG A 46 4.69 5.98 8.96
C ARG A 46 4.41 4.52 9.30
N PHE A 47 3.69 3.82 8.42
CA PHE A 47 3.34 2.41 8.59
C PHE A 47 3.49 1.63 7.29
N GLN A 48 3.78 0.34 7.38
CA GLN A 48 3.85 -0.58 6.25
C GLN A 48 3.19 -1.90 6.63
N PHE A 49 2.34 -2.43 5.75
CA PHE A 49 1.58 -3.66 5.91
C PHE A 49 1.70 -4.55 4.66
#